data_AF-A0A7C4FJI4-F1
#
_entry.id   AF-A0A7C4FJI4-F1
#
_cell.length_a   1.000
_cell.length_b   1.000
_cell.length_c   1.000
_cell.angle_alpha   90.00
_cell.angle_beta   90.00
_cell.angle_gamma   90.00
#
_symmetry.space_group_name_H-M   'P 1'
#
loop_
_entity.id
_entity.type
_entity.pdbx_description
1 polymer ?
#
loop_
_entity_poly.entity_id
_entity_poly.type
_entity_poly.pdbx_seq_one_letter_code
_entity_poly.pdbx_strand_id
1 'polypeptide(L)'
;MFWIDPFMLFGAGLVIALLAKRFFHSGVRETAWVLGASLLVVFVFWFVAIAMFCNFDRELGFAGFKLNDFTQPFYDLVEGPGSSGTAFMLNGGIWDIVPKNATLADVSPGWMFLCILMFCLYPVYLWFGLVLGRMLFGRKPKHLGLLGFPKALEAESYRLP
;
A
#
# COMPACT_ATOMS: atom_id res chain seq x y z
N MET A 1 4.53 1.88 -11.63
CA MET A 1 5.21 2.69 -10.63
C MET A 1 5.64 1.82 -9.44
N PHE A 2 6.08 0.57 -9.66
CA PHE A 2 6.52 -0.33 -8.56
C PHE A 2 7.62 0.28 -7.70
N TRP A 3 8.47 1.10 -8.32
CA TRP A 3 9.61 1.73 -7.67
C TRP A 3 9.21 2.80 -6.65
N ILE A 4 8.00 3.36 -6.76
CA ILE A 4 7.57 4.48 -5.91
C ILE A 4 6.62 4.01 -4.79
N ASP A 5 5.92 2.91 -4.99
CA ASP A 5 5.03 2.30 -4.01
C ASP A 5 5.68 2.09 -2.63
N PRO A 6 6.95 1.63 -2.50
CA PRO A 6 7.63 1.53 -1.21
C PRO A 6 7.68 2.86 -0.46
N PHE A 7 7.95 3.97 -1.17
CA PHE A 7 8.02 5.30 -0.58
C PHE A 7 6.64 5.83 -0.19
N MET A 8 5.63 5.58 -1.03
CA MET A 8 4.25 5.96 -0.73
C MET A 8 3.69 5.20 0.48
N LEU A 9 3.92 3.88 0.55
CA LEU A 9 3.50 3.05 1.68
C LEU A 9 4.26 3.44 2.95
N PHE A 10 5.55 3.70 2.85
CA PHE A 10 6.33 4.22 3.97
C PHE A 10 5.77 5.56 4.48
N GLY A 11 5.51 6.50 3.57
CA GLY A 11 4.90 7.79 3.88
C GLY A 11 3.50 7.65 4.52
N ALA A 12 2.67 6.75 4.00
CA ALA A 12 1.37 6.43 4.58
C ALA A 12 1.53 5.90 6.02
N GLY A 13 2.53 5.06 6.27
CA GLY A 13 2.86 4.57 7.61
C GLY A 13 3.21 5.70 8.59
N LEU A 14 3.99 6.69 8.13
CA LEU A 14 4.30 7.89 8.93
C LEU A 14 3.03 8.68 9.25
N VAL A 15 2.14 8.88 8.26
CA VAL A 15 0.87 9.59 8.43
C VAL A 15 -0.04 8.86 9.41
N ILE A 16 -0.18 7.54 9.29
CA ILE A 16 -0.96 6.73 10.24
C ILE A 16 -0.39 6.89 11.65
N ALA A 17 0.93 6.82 11.83
CA ALA A 17 1.54 7.02 13.15
C ALA A 17 1.28 8.42 13.73
N LEU A 18 1.34 9.47 12.89
CA LEU A 18 1.05 10.84 13.29
C LEU A 18 -0.42 11.02 13.71
N LEU A 19 -1.35 10.50 12.91
CA LEU A 19 -2.78 10.55 13.20
C LEU A 19 -3.10 9.76 14.46
N ALA A 20 -2.52 8.57 14.62
CA ALA A 20 -2.66 7.77 15.83
C ALA A 20 -2.22 8.57 17.07
N LYS A 21 -1.09 9.30 16.95
CA LYS A 21 -0.64 10.21 18.01
C LYS A 21 -1.64 11.30 18.34
N ARG A 22 -2.17 11.96 17.31
CA ARG A 22 -3.04 13.12 17.45
C ARG A 22 -4.41 12.77 18.04
N PHE A 23 -4.96 11.61 17.68
CA PHE A 23 -6.36 11.29 17.99
C PHE A 23 -6.56 10.31 19.15
N PHE A 24 -5.56 9.50 19.48
CA PHE A 24 -5.69 8.49 20.54
C PHE A 24 -4.61 8.71 21.57
N HIS A 25 -4.91 8.64 22.87
CA HIS A 25 -3.92 8.97 23.92
C HIS A 25 -3.28 7.73 24.57
N SER A 26 -3.96 6.56 24.53
CA SER A 26 -3.41 5.20 24.52
C SER A 26 -4.54 4.18 24.66
N GLY A 27 -4.34 2.91 24.25
CA GLY A 27 -5.25 1.80 24.57
C GLY A 27 -5.56 0.87 23.40
N VAL A 28 -6.60 0.05 23.56
CA VAL A 28 -7.09 -0.90 22.53
C VAL A 28 -7.59 -0.16 21.29
N ARG A 29 -8.24 1.00 21.47
CA ARG A 29 -8.75 1.85 20.37
C ARG A 29 -7.66 2.32 19.40
N GLU A 30 -6.49 2.70 19.91
CA GLU A 30 -5.35 3.09 19.07
C GLU A 30 -4.88 1.90 18.23
N THR A 31 -4.77 0.74 18.85
CA THR A 31 -4.27 -0.47 18.19
C THR A 31 -5.25 -0.94 17.11
N ALA A 32 -6.55 -0.93 17.41
CA ALA A 32 -7.61 -1.24 16.46
C ALA A 32 -7.60 -0.26 15.28
N TRP A 33 -7.44 1.04 15.53
CA TRP A 33 -7.39 2.05 14.48
C TRP A 33 -6.15 1.89 13.61
N VAL A 34 -4.97 1.71 14.19
CA VAL A 34 -3.73 1.52 13.42
C VAL A 34 -3.82 0.25 12.57
N LEU A 35 -4.33 -0.86 13.12
CA LEU A 35 -4.53 -2.09 12.35
C LEU A 35 -5.53 -1.90 11.21
N GLY A 36 -6.70 -1.30 11.50
CA GLY A 36 -7.73 -1.04 10.50
C GLY A 36 -7.23 -0.12 9.37
N ALA A 37 -6.57 0.98 9.72
CA ALA A 37 -5.97 1.90 8.76
C ALA A 37 -4.87 1.20 7.94
N SER A 38 -4.04 0.38 8.58
CA SER A 38 -2.97 -0.34 7.88
C SER A 38 -3.52 -1.37 6.88
N LEU A 39 -4.52 -2.15 7.29
CA LEU A 39 -5.19 -3.11 6.42
C LEU A 39 -5.87 -2.41 5.25
N LEU A 40 -6.56 -1.29 5.50
CA LEU A 40 -7.20 -0.51 4.45
C LEU A 40 -6.18 0.03 3.44
N VAL A 41 -5.06 0.60 3.91
CA VAL A 41 -4.01 1.12 3.03
C VAL A 41 -3.40 0.01 2.19
N VAL A 42 -3.01 -1.12 2.79
CA VAL A 42 -2.46 -2.26 2.03
C VAL A 42 -3.48 -2.77 1.02
N PHE A 43 -4.74 -2.92 1.41
CA PHE A 43 -5.80 -3.40 0.52
C PHE A 43 -6.00 -2.48 -0.69
N VAL A 44 -6.07 -1.16 -0.47
CA VAL A 44 -6.21 -0.17 -1.55
C VAL A 44 -5.00 -0.23 -2.49
N PHE A 45 -3.78 -0.26 -1.94
CA PHE A 45 -2.57 -0.35 -2.75
C PHE A 45 -2.52 -1.64 -3.57
N TRP A 46 -2.84 -2.79 -2.98
CA TRP A 46 -2.93 -4.05 -3.72
C TRP A 46 -3.99 -4.01 -4.80
N PHE A 47 -5.20 -3.56 -4.48
CA PHE A 47 -6.29 -3.51 -5.44
C PHE A 47 -5.91 -2.67 -6.66
N VAL A 48 -5.39 -1.46 -6.43
CA VAL A 48 -4.97 -0.56 -7.51
C VAL A 48 -3.80 -1.17 -8.28
N ALA A 49 -2.74 -1.61 -7.59
CA ALA A 49 -1.53 -2.08 -8.25
C ALA A 49 -1.73 -3.39 -9.04
N ILE A 50 -2.54 -4.32 -8.54
CA ILE A 50 -2.92 -5.55 -9.25
C ILE A 50 -3.80 -5.21 -10.46
N ALA A 51 -4.79 -4.31 -10.29
CA ALA A 51 -5.66 -3.90 -11.39
C ALA A 51 -4.87 -3.28 -12.55
N MET A 52 -3.89 -2.42 -12.23
CA MET A 52 -3.00 -1.82 -13.22
C MET A 52 -2.06 -2.85 -13.84
N PHE A 53 -1.43 -3.71 -13.03
CA PHE A 53 -0.49 -4.72 -13.51
C PHE A 53 -1.14 -5.73 -14.45
N CYS A 54 -2.36 -6.17 -14.15
CA CYS A 54 -3.13 -7.09 -14.98
C CYS A 54 -3.85 -6.41 -16.16
N ASN A 55 -3.70 -5.09 -16.35
CA ASN A 55 -4.49 -4.28 -17.29
C ASN A 55 -6.01 -4.50 -17.14
N PHE A 56 -6.45 -4.80 -15.92
CA PHE A 56 -7.87 -4.89 -15.63
C PHE A 56 -8.55 -3.53 -15.71
N ASP A 57 -7.80 -2.43 -15.67
CA ASP A 57 -8.30 -1.08 -15.84
C ASP A 57 -9.16 -0.89 -17.10
N ARG A 58 -8.92 -1.64 -18.18
CA ARG A 58 -9.73 -1.62 -19.41
C ARG A 58 -11.10 -2.28 -19.29
N GLU A 59 -11.29 -3.23 -18.38
CA GLU A 59 -12.50 -4.07 -18.29
C GLU A 59 -13.22 -4.03 -16.92
N LEU A 60 -12.50 -3.75 -15.83
CA LEU A 60 -13.06 -3.57 -14.49
C LEU A 60 -13.67 -2.17 -14.38
N GLY A 61 -14.95 -2.09 -14.75
CA GLY A 61 -15.80 -0.94 -14.49
C GLY A 61 -16.65 -1.15 -13.23
N PHE A 62 -16.59 -0.21 -12.29
CA PHE A 62 -17.59 -0.12 -11.21
C PHE A 62 -18.60 0.96 -11.63
N ALA A 63 -19.88 0.59 -11.77
CA ALA A 63 -20.97 1.51 -12.11
C ALA A 63 -20.76 2.35 -13.40
N GLY A 64 -20.14 1.77 -14.44
CA GLY A 64 -19.92 2.43 -15.73
C GLY A 64 -18.67 3.32 -15.80
N PHE A 65 -17.95 3.50 -14.70
CA PHE A 65 -16.62 4.12 -14.69
C PHE A 65 -15.55 3.07 -14.96
N LYS A 66 -14.82 3.19 -16.08
CA LYS A 66 -13.62 2.38 -16.31
C LYS A 66 -12.48 2.97 -15.50
N LEU A 67 -11.78 2.15 -14.73
CA LEU A 67 -10.59 2.60 -13.99
C LEU A 67 -9.58 3.27 -14.93
N ASN A 68 -9.51 2.80 -16.18
CA ASN A 68 -8.70 3.37 -17.25
C ASN A 68 -8.94 4.87 -17.48
N ASP A 69 -10.18 5.36 -17.37
CA ASP A 69 -10.48 6.77 -17.62
C ASP A 69 -9.86 7.69 -16.55
N PHE A 70 -9.60 7.15 -15.36
CA PHE A 70 -8.92 7.86 -14.27
C PHE A 70 -7.39 7.71 -14.34
N THR A 71 -6.89 6.54 -14.74
CA THR A 71 -5.46 6.21 -14.69
C THR A 71 -4.70 6.52 -15.99
N GLN A 72 -5.35 6.49 -17.15
CA GLN A 72 -4.72 6.75 -18.45
C GLN A 72 -4.05 8.12 -18.55
N PRO A 73 -4.62 9.23 -18.05
CA PRO A 73 -3.94 10.53 -18.09
C PRO A 73 -2.62 10.52 -17.30
N PHE A 74 -2.57 9.75 -16.21
CA PHE A 74 -1.35 9.56 -15.43
C PHE A 74 -0.32 8.70 -16.17
N TYR A 75 -0.76 7.67 -16.89
CA TYR A 75 0.12 6.84 -17.72
C TYR A 75 0.76 7.68 -18.81
N ASP A 76 -0.07 8.43 -19.54
CA ASP A 76 0.37 9.24 -20.66
C ASP A 76 1.32 10.36 -20.23
N LEU A 77 1.18 10.87 -19.00
CA LEU A 77 2.10 11.86 -18.44
C LEU A 77 3.48 11.28 -18.11
N VAL A 78 3.55 10.04 -17.63
CA VAL A 78 4.79 9.45 -17.09
C VAL A 78 5.54 8.61 -18.13
N GLU A 79 4.82 7.79 -18.89
CA GLU A 79 5.39 6.87 -19.90
C GLU A 79 5.13 7.35 -21.33
N GLY A 80 4.26 8.34 -21.52
CA GLY A 80 3.84 8.83 -22.83
C GLY A 80 2.60 8.12 -23.38
N PRO A 81 2.04 8.64 -24.49
CA PRO A 81 0.75 8.20 -25.02
C PRO A 81 0.72 6.72 -25.37
N GLY A 82 -0.37 6.05 -25.00
CA GLY A 82 -0.61 4.64 -25.33
C GLY A 82 0.08 3.65 -24.40
N SER A 83 0.58 4.12 -23.25
CA SER A 83 1.10 3.25 -22.20
C SER A 83 -0.03 2.42 -21.56
N SER A 84 0.26 1.15 -21.32
CA SER A 84 -0.59 0.24 -20.55
C SER A 84 -0.30 0.34 -19.05
N GLY A 85 -1.22 -0.14 -18.22
CA GLY A 85 -1.03 -0.27 -16.78
C GLY A 85 0.15 -1.19 -16.44
N THR A 86 0.33 -2.30 -17.18
CA THR A 86 1.47 -3.21 -17.02
C THR A 86 2.81 -2.49 -17.27
N ALA A 87 2.91 -1.75 -18.38
CA ALA A 87 4.11 -1.00 -18.72
C ALA A 87 4.39 0.09 -17.70
N PHE A 88 3.38 0.88 -17.35
CA PHE A 88 3.47 1.88 -16.29
C PHE A 88 3.93 1.27 -14.97
N MET A 89 3.43 0.08 -14.62
CA MET A 89 3.79 -0.64 -13.41
C MET A 89 5.28 -0.98 -13.37
N LEU A 90 5.77 -1.64 -14.41
CA LEU A 90 7.15 -2.15 -14.52
C LEU A 90 8.18 -1.06 -14.79
N ASN A 91 7.94 -0.21 -15.77
CA ASN A 91 8.93 0.76 -16.24
C ASN A 91 9.09 1.93 -15.25
N GLY A 92 7.96 2.38 -14.71
CA GLY A 92 7.89 3.42 -13.68
C GLY A 92 8.59 4.74 -14.06
N GLY A 93 8.69 5.05 -15.35
CA GLY A 93 9.31 6.25 -15.91
C GLY A 93 10.82 6.31 -15.81
N ILE A 94 11.49 5.24 -15.34
CA ILE A 94 12.94 5.23 -15.08
C ILE A 94 13.64 4.18 -15.95
N TRP A 95 13.05 3.00 -16.14
CA TRP A 95 13.66 1.89 -16.89
C TRP A 95 12.70 1.36 -17.95
N ASP A 96 13.17 1.18 -19.19
CA ASP A 96 12.39 0.57 -20.27
C ASP A 96 12.48 -0.97 -20.19
N ILE A 97 11.77 -1.57 -19.24
CA ILE A 97 11.78 -3.02 -19.00
C ILE A 97 10.89 -3.75 -20.01
N VAL A 98 9.72 -3.19 -20.30
CA VAL A 98 8.74 -3.73 -21.24
C VAL A 98 8.27 -2.65 -22.22
N PRO A 99 7.81 -3.02 -23.42
CA PRO A 99 7.24 -2.07 -24.36
C PRO A 99 5.98 -1.40 -23.78
N LYS A 100 5.69 -0.16 -24.22
CA LYS A 100 4.62 0.68 -23.66
C LYS A 100 3.22 0.05 -23.72
N ASN A 101 2.96 -0.77 -24.74
CA ASN A 101 1.70 -1.47 -24.94
C ASN A 101 1.70 -2.89 -24.34
N ALA A 102 2.68 -3.23 -23.51
CA ALA A 102 2.83 -4.57 -22.94
C ALA A 102 1.60 -5.00 -22.15
N THR A 103 1.30 -6.28 -22.25
CA THR A 103 0.32 -6.99 -21.45
C THR A 103 1.03 -7.93 -20.49
N LEU A 104 0.27 -8.56 -19.57
CA LEU A 104 0.83 -9.54 -18.65
C LEU A 104 1.56 -10.70 -19.38
N ALA A 105 1.12 -11.05 -20.59
CA ALA A 105 1.73 -12.12 -21.39
C ALA A 105 3.13 -11.76 -21.92
N ASP A 106 3.44 -10.46 -22.01
CA ASP A 106 4.73 -9.95 -22.51
C ASP A 106 5.78 -9.87 -21.39
N VAL A 107 5.39 -10.13 -20.13
CA VAL A 107 6.27 -10.04 -18.96
C VAL A 107 7.02 -11.34 -18.76
N SER A 108 8.37 -11.28 -18.75
CA SER A 108 9.19 -12.46 -18.48
C SER A 108 8.90 -13.04 -17.07
N PRO A 109 9.06 -14.35 -16.86
CA PRO A 109 8.85 -14.97 -15.54
C PRO A 109 9.67 -14.34 -14.41
N GLY A 110 10.89 -13.89 -14.69
CA GLY A 110 11.75 -13.23 -13.69
C GLY A 110 11.19 -11.89 -13.23
N TRP A 111 10.71 -11.07 -14.18
CA TRP A 111 10.05 -9.80 -13.86
C TRP A 111 8.70 -10.02 -13.17
N MET A 112 7.94 -11.05 -13.57
CA MET A 112 6.69 -11.40 -12.92
C MET A 112 6.91 -11.85 -11.47
N PHE A 113 7.95 -12.64 -11.20
CA PHE A 113 8.34 -13.01 -9.84
C PHE A 113 8.70 -11.78 -9.00
N LEU A 114 9.48 -10.84 -9.57
CA LEU A 114 9.84 -9.60 -8.89
C LEU A 114 8.59 -8.77 -8.54
N CYS A 115 7.62 -8.65 -9.45
CA CYS A 115 6.36 -7.95 -9.20
C CYS A 115 5.58 -8.55 -8.02
N ILE A 116 5.42 -9.88 -8.02
CA ILE A 116 4.74 -10.60 -6.94
C ILE A 116 5.48 -10.40 -5.62
N LEU A 117 6.81 -10.50 -5.64
CA LEU A 117 7.64 -10.25 -4.47
C LEU A 117 7.45 -8.83 -3.93
N MET A 118 7.40 -7.82 -4.80
CA MET A 118 7.13 -6.44 -4.40
C MET A 118 5.75 -6.29 -3.77
N PHE A 119 4.71 -6.88 -4.34
CA PHE A 119 3.36 -6.88 -3.73
C PHE A 119 3.36 -7.52 -2.34
N CYS A 120 4.02 -8.66 -2.17
CA CYS A 120 4.14 -9.32 -0.87
C CYS A 120 4.85 -8.47 0.18
N LEU A 121 5.72 -7.53 -0.24
CA LEU A 121 6.46 -6.64 0.64
C LEU A 121 5.70 -5.34 1.00
N TYR A 122 4.53 -5.07 0.43
CA TYR A 122 3.75 -3.86 0.75
C TYR A 122 3.46 -3.69 2.26
N PRO A 123 3.04 -4.74 3.00
CA PRO A 123 2.88 -4.64 4.44
C PRO A 123 4.19 -4.29 5.16
N VAL A 124 5.34 -4.73 4.63
CA VAL A 124 6.65 -4.48 5.22
C VAL A 124 7.06 -3.02 5.06
N TYR A 125 6.87 -2.45 3.87
CA TYR A 125 7.15 -1.02 3.63
C TYR A 125 6.30 -0.11 4.52
N LEU A 126 5.00 -0.41 4.63
CA LEU A 126 4.09 0.29 5.53
C LEU A 126 4.52 0.15 6.99
N TRP A 127 4.91 -1.07 7.41
CA TRP A 127 5.38 -1.33 8.77
C TRP A 127 6.62 -0.53 9.12
N PHE A 128 7.61 -0.43 8.23
CA PHE A 128 8.78 0.42 8.45
C PHE A 128 8.40 1.89 8.66
N GLY A 129 7.48 2.42 7.86
CA GLY A 129 6.94 3.77 8.03
C GLY A 129 6.25 3.96 9.39
N LEU A 130 5.45 2.99 9.82
CA LEU A 130 4.78 3.01 11.13
C LEU A 130 5.78 2.99 12.29
N VAL A 131 6.81 2.12 12.22
CA VAL A 131 7.85 2.00 13.25
C VAL A 131 8.62 3.31 13.36
N LEU A 132 9.09 3.84 12.24
CA LEU A 132 9.81 5.11 12.24
C LEU A 132 8.94 6.26 12.72
N GLY A 133 7.69 6.34 12.26
CA GLY A 133 6.74 7.38 12.69
C GLY A 133 6.49 7.33 14.19
N ARG A 134 6.37 6.13 14.77
CA ARG A 134 6.25 5.96 16.23
C ARG A 134 7.48 6.47 16.97
N MET A 135 8.69 6.18 16.46
CA MET A 135 9.95 6.68 17.02
C MET A 135 10.03 8.21 16.93
N LEU A 136 9.79 8.78 15.76
CA LEU A 136 9.87 10.23 15.50
C LEU A 136 8.85 11.02 16.32
N PHE A 137 7.63 10.50 16.45
CA PHE A 137 6.56 11.21 17.16
C PHE A 137 6.50 10.87 18.66
N GLY A 138 7.49 10.16 19.21
CA GLY A 138 7.66 10.00 20.66
C GLY A 138 6.69 9.00 21.30
N ARG A 139 6.14 8.06 20.54
CA ARG A 139 5.46 6.89 21.11
C ARG A 139 6.43 5.72 21.09
N LYS A 140 7.06 5.46 22.23
CA LYS A 140 7.84 4.23 22.41
C LYS A 140 6.98 3.04 21.94
N PRO A 141 7.51 2.11 21.13
CA PRO A 141 6.77 0.91 20.77
C PRO A 141 6.39 0.22 22.07
N LYS A 142 5.10 0.22 22.43
CA LYS A 142 4.61 -0.74 23.41
C LYS A 142 4.99 -2.10 22.84
N HIS A 143 5.72 -2.88 23.62
CA HIS A 143 6.58 -4.00 23.24
C HIS A 143 5.84 -5.22 22.67
N LEU A 144 4.74 -5.00 21.98
CA LEU A 144 3.66 -5.93 21.80
C LEU A 144 3.00 -5.56 20.47
N GLY A 145 3.49 -6.16 19.38
CA GLY A 145 2.86 -6.11 18.06
C GLY A 145 1.50 -6.83 18.06
N LEU A 146 1.25 -7.71 17.09
CA LEU A 146 0.03 -8.55 17.04
C LEU A 146 -0.23 -9.34 18.34
N LEU A 147 0.83 -9.66 19.11
CA LEU A 147 0.76 -10.31 20.42
C LEU A 147 0.26 -9.40 21.56
N GLY A 148 0.12 -8.10 21.33
CA GLY A 148 -0.36 -7.11 22.28
C GLY A 148 -1.86 -6.97 22.42
N PHE A 149 -2.57 -7.34 21.36
CA PHE A 149 -4.02 -7.21 21.30
C PHE A 149 -4.72 -8.00 22.42
N PRO A 150 -4.41 -9.30 22.66
CA PRO A 150 -5.06 -10.05 23.72
C PRO A 150 -4.71 -9.51 25.12
N LYS A 151 -3.44 -9.13 25.37
CA LYS A 151 -3.02 -8.57 26.67
C LYS A 151 -3.61 -7.18 26.97
N ALA A 152 -3.84 -6.38 25.94
CA ALA A 152 -4.49 -5.08 26.09
C ALA A 152 -6.00 -5.23 26.38
N LEU A 153 -6.66 -6.23 25.79
CA LEU A 153 -8.05 -6.60 26.08
C LEU A 153 -8.22 -7.17 27.50
N GLU A 154 -7.32 -8.04 27.95
CA GLU A 154 -7.31 -8.53 29.34
C GLU A 154 -7.15 -7.39 30.33
N ALA A 155 -6.22 -6.45 30.11
CA ALA A 155 -5.98 -5.34 31.03
C ALA A 155 -7.15 -4.34 31.12
N GLU A 156 -7.99 -4.24 30.08
CA GLU A 156 -9.18 -3.38 30.08
C GLU A 156 -10.38 -4.06 30.78
N SER A 157 -10.41 -5.41 30.80
CA SER A 157 -11.45 -6.19 31.48
C SER A 157 -11.40 -6.09 33.01
N TYR A 158 -10.25 -5.74 33.60
CA TYR A 158 -10.08 -5.53 35.05
C TYR A 158 -10.39 -4.10 35.51
N ARG A 159 -10.83 -3.19 34.62
CA ARG A 159 -11.14 -1.79 34.94
C ARG A 159 -12.62 -1.43 34.87
N LEU A 160 -13.49 -2.40 34.62
CA LEU A 160 -14.94 -2.18 34.72
C LEU A 160 -15.36 -2.29 36.19
N PRO A 161 -16.08 -1.30 36.75
CA PRO A 161 -16.70 -1.41 38.06
C PRO A 161 -17.81 -2.47 38.10
#